data_AF-A0A357TAW8-F1
#
_entry.id   AF-A0A357TAW8-F1
#
_cell.length_a   1.000
_cell.length_b   1.000
_cell.length_c   1.000
_cell.angle_alpha   90.00
_cell.angle_beta   90.00
_cell.angle_gamma   90.00
#
_symmetry.space_group_name_H-M   'P 1'
#
loop_
_entity.id
_entity.type
_entity.pdbx_description
1 polymer ?
#
loop_
_entity_poly.entity_id
_entity_poly.type
_entity_poly.pdbx_seq_one_letter_code
_entity_poly.pdbx_strand_id
1 'polypeptide(L)'
;MFLKLPTLFFTALAVGFSGAVVPGPLLTITIDRSLRQGFSAGPLVVLGHGILEIATAVGMFFGLGLFLRQPLVAKFIAVCGGLVLIWMGTGMLKGIKGTAAAYGEGEENRGKKGFLGSSVAAGIMGSLSNPYWFLWWATVGAAFIVESLKSGLVGFAAFFSGHILSDLLWYSAVSLAVTAGRRVFSDSTYKWVTALCGIFMIVIAVYFIWSGISGNINLEG
;
A
#
# COMPACT_ATOMS: atom_id res chain seq x y z
N MET A 1 1.82 -19.79 27.38
CA MET A 1 2.60 -19.20 26.27
C MET A 1 1.98 -19.52 24.90
N PHE A 2 1.72 -20.79 24.56
CA PHE A 2 1.15 -21.19 23.26
C PHE A 2 -0.25 -20.66 22.94
N LEU A 3 -1.15 -20.53 23.91
CA LEU A 3 -2.51 -19.97 23.68
C LEU A 3 -2.50 -18.49 23.26
N LYS A 4 -1.40 -17.75 23.49
CA LYS A 4 -1.30 -16.33 23.13
C LYS A 4 -0.91 -16.09 21.67
N LEU A 5 -0.18 -17.03 21.04
CA LEU A 5 0.33 -16.85 19.67
C LEU A 5 -0.79 -16.88 18.61
N PRO A 6 -1.75 -17.83 18.64
CA PRO A 6 -2.89 -17.79 17.72
C PRO A 6 -3.74 -16.53 17.90
N THR A 7 -3.99 -16.11 19.14
CA THR A 7 -4.73 -14.87 19.41
C THR A 7 -4.00 -13.67 18.82
N LEU A 8 -2.69 -13.52 19.07
CA LEU A 8 -1.89 -12.45 18.47
C LEU A 8 -1.96 -12.47 16.93
N PHE A 9 -1.80 -13.65 16.32
CA PHE A 9 -1.89 -13.81 14.87
C PHE A 9 -3.25 -13.41 14.32
N PHE A 10 -4.34 -13.95 14.85
CA PHE A 10 -5.70 -13.67 14.34
C PHE A 10 -6.16 -12.25 14.64
N THR A 11 -5.76 -11.67 15.78
CA THR A 11 -6.02 -10.26 16.06
C THR A 11 -5.23 -9.36 15.12
N ALA A 12 -3.94 -9.64 14.88
CA ALA A 12 -3.13 -8.90 13.92
C ALA A 12 -3.68 -9.02 12.50
N LEU A 13 -4.15 -10.22 12.11
CA LEU A 13 -4.80 -10.46 10.82
C LEU A 13 -6.08 -9.64 10.70
N ALA A 14 -6.96 -9.66 11.70
CA ALA A 14 -8.21 -8.92 11.66
C ALA A 14 -8.00 -7.39 11.64
N VAL A 15 -7.05 -6.89 12.44
CA VAL A 15 -6.73 -5.45 12.50
C VAL A 15 -5.98 -4.99 11.25
N GLY A 16 -5.05 -5.79 10.74
CA GLY A 16 -4.38 -5.52 9.46
C GLY A 16 -5.39 -5.50 8.30
N PHE A 17 -6.32 -6.46 8.27
CA PHE A 17 -7.35 -6.55 7.23
C PHE A 17 -8.26 -5.32 7.21
N SER A 18 -8.68 -4.83 8.40
CA SER A 18 -9.50 -3.62 8.46
C SER A 18 -8.76 -2.38 7.94
N GLY A 19 -7.44 -2.31 8.12
CA GLY A 19 -6.59 -1.28 7.53
C GLY A 19 -6.42 -1.44 6.01
N ALA A 20 -6.18 -2.67 5.53
CA ALA A 20 -5.94 -2.97 4.12
C ALA A 20 -7.15 -2.66 3.22
N VAL A 21 -8.37 -2.82 3.74
CA VAL A 21 -9.63 -2.56 3.02
C VAL A 21 -9.89 -1.06 2.81
N VAL A 22 -9.29 -0.18 3.61
CA VAL A 22 -9.51 1.27 3.50
C VAL A 22 -9.03 1.76 2.12
N PRO A 23 -9.87 2.50 1.36
CA PRO A 23 -9.46 3.02 0.06
C PRO A 23 -8.25 3.94 0.17
N GLY A 24 -7.19 3.65 -0.60
CA GLY A 24 -5.95 4.42 -0.57
C GLY A 24 -4.99 4.07 -1.72
N PRO A 25 -3.77 4.63 -1.69
CA PRO A 25 -2.79 4.46 -2.78
C PRO A 25 -2.50 3.02 -3.17
N LEU A 26 -2.32 2.13 -2.19
CA LEU A 26 -1.96 0.74 -2.45
C LEU A 26 -3.09 -0.03 -3.15
N LEU A 27 -4.36 0.23 -2.79
CA LEU A 27 -5.53 -0.33 -3.46
C LEU A 27 -5.64 0.17 -4.91
N THR A 28 -5.48 1.47 -5.12
CA THR A 28 -5.55 2.08 -6.44
C THR A 28 -4.47 1.54 -7.38
N ILE A 29 -3.24 1.40 -6.88
CA ILE A 29 -2.13 0.79 -7.59
C ILE A 29 -2.44 -0.67 -7.92
N THR A 30 -2.97 -1.43 -6.96
CA THR A 30 -3.33 -2.83 -7.17
C THR A 30 -4.36 -2.98 -8.27
N ILE A 31 -5.41 -2.14 -8.30
CA ILE A 31 -6.43 -2.15 -9.36
C ILE A 31 -5.81 -1.87 -10.73
N ASP A 32 -5.07 -0.76 -10.88
CA ASP A 32 -4.46 -0.39 -12.17
C ASP A 32 -3.46 -1.44 -12.66
N ARG A 33 -2.60 -1.94 -11.77
CA ARG A 33 -1.63 -2.98 -12.11
C ARG A 33 -2.30 -4.31 -12.43
N SER A 34 -3.40 -4.67 -11.77
CA SER A 34 -4.14 -5.90 -12.06
C SER A 34 -4.83 -5.84 -13.43
N LEU A 35 -5.33 -4.66 -13.82
CA LEU A 35 -5.87 -4.46 -15.16
C LEU A 35 -4.79 -4.71 -16.24
N ARG A 36 -3.54 -4.29 -15.98
CA ARG A 36 -2.42 -4.41 -16.93
C ARG A 36 -1.73 -5.78 -16.90
N GLN A 37 -1.35 -6.27 -15.73
CA GLN A 37 -0.48 -7.44 -15.52
C GLN A 37 -1.24 -8.68 -15.03
N GLY A 38 -2.55 -8.58 -14.83
CA GLY A 38 -3.39 -9.65 -14.31
C GLY A 38 -3.14 -9.94 -12.82
N PHE A 39 -3.50 -11.15 -12.39
CA PHE A 39 -3.54 -11.55 -10.97
C PHE A 39 -2.18 -11.41 -10.26
N SER A 40 -1.08 -11.59 -11.00
CA SER A 40 0.27 -11.48 -10.44
C SER A 40 0.55 -10.11 -9.82
N ALA A 41 -0.17 -9.07 -10.24
CA ALA A 41 -0.02 -7.72 -9.71
C ALA A 41 -0.28 -7.65 -8.19
N GLY A 42 -1.32 -8.31 -7.67
CA GLY A 42 -1.66 -8.28 -6.25
C GLY A 42 -0.51 -8.74 -5.36
N PRO A 43 -0.06 -10.02 -5.47
CA PRO A 43 1.07 -10.53 -4.70
C PRO A 43 2.36 -9.72 -4.90
N LEU A 44 2.63 -9.20 -6.10
CA LEU A 44 3.84 -8.40 -6.35
C LEU A 44 3.78 -7.02 -5.70
N VAL A 45 2.63 -6.36 -5.69
CA VAL A 45 2.43 -5.10 -4.95
C VAL A 45 2.62 -5.34 -3.46
N VAL A 46 2.04 -6.41 -2.92
CA VAL A 46 2.19 -6.79 -1.50
C VAL A 46 3.63 -7.15 -1.17
N LEU A 47 4.37 -7.79 -2.07
CA LEU A 47 5.81 -8.03 -1.86
C LEU A 47 6.57 -6.73 -1.65
N GLY A 48 6.29 -5.71 -2.47
CA GLY A 48 6.89 -4.38 -2.31
C GLY A 48 6.50 -3.70 -1.00
N HIS A 49 5.21 -3.75 -0.66
CA HIS A 49 4.68 -3.27 0.61
C HIS A 49 5.35 -3.96 1.80
N GLY A 50 5.39 -5.29 1.80
CA GLY A 50 5.96 -6.11 2.88
C GLY A 50 7.45 -5.91 3.10
N ILE A 51 8.22 -5.63 2.05
CA ILE A 51 9.63 -5.22 2.19
C ILE A 51 9.75 -3.93 2.99
N LEU A 52 8.86 -2.97 2.74
CA LEU A 52 8.85 -1.70 3.46
C LEU A 52 8.35 -1.88 4.91
N GLU A 53 7.35 -2.73 5.10
CA GLU A 53 6.82 -3.07 6.41
C GLU A 53 7.87 -3.73 7.31
N ILE A 54 8.60 -4.72 6.81
CA ILE A 54 9.64 -5.38 7.60
C ILE A 54 10.79 -4.41 7.91
N ALA A 55 11.18 -3.55 6.96
CA ALA A 55 12.18 -2.52 7.19
C ALA A 55 11.74 -1.53 8.29
N THR A 56 10.45 -1.17 8.30
CA THR A 56 9.87 -0.25 9.28
C THR A 56 9.74 -0.88 10.65
N ALA A 57 9.26 -2.12 10.71
CA ALA A 57 9.20 -2.91 11.93
C ALA A 57 10.60 -3.06 12.56
N VAL A 58 11.63 -3.36 11.75
CA VAL A 58 13.03 -3.38 12.18
C VAL A 58 13.48 -2.00 12.66
N GLY A 59 13.16 -0.94 11.92
CA GLY A 59 13.45 0.45 12.30
C GLY A 59 12.85 0.85 13.65
N MET A 60 11.71 0.30 14.05
CA MET A 60 11.10 0.61 15.35
C MET A 60 11.95 0.19 16.54
N PHE A 61 12.72 -0.89 16.41
CA PHE A 61 13.68 -1.30 17.44
C PHE A 61 14.82 -0.28 17.63
N PHE A 62 15.07 0.56 16.63
CA PHE A 62 16.07 1.65 16.67
C PHE A 62 15.45 3.02 16.99
N GLY A 63 14.20 3.08 17.43
CA GLY A 63 13.54 4.32 17.83
C GLY A 63 12.79 5.07 16.71
N LEU A 64 12.61 4.46 15.54
CA LEU A 64 11.87 5.06 14.42
C LEU A 64 10.44 5.48 14.83
N GLY A 65 9.77 4.74 15.71
CA GLY A 65 8.44 5.09 16.20
C GLY A 65 8.37 6.46 16.89
N LEU A 66 9.40 6.82 17.68
CA LEU A 66 9.47 8.13 18.34
C LEU A 66 9.70 9.26 17.32
N PHE A 67 10.50 9.00 16.29
CA PHE A 67 10.75 9.94 15.21
C PHE A 67 9.49 10.20 14.37
N LEU A 68 8.75 9.15 14.00
CA LEU A 68 7.52 9.26 13.20
C LEU A 68 6.40 10.03 13.91
N ARG A 69 6.38 10.05 15.24
CA ARG A 69 5.40 10.81 16.05
C ARG A 69 5.71 12.31 16.15
N GLN A 70 6.85 12.77 15.66
CA GLN A 70 7.16 14.20 15.68
C GLN A 70 6.26 14.96 14.69
N PRO A 71 5.61 16.08 15.10
CA PRO A 71 4.74 16.85 14.22
C PRO A 71 5.39 17.31 12.92
N LEU A 72 6.67 17.70 12.97
CA LEU A 72 7.41 18.11 11.77
C LEU A 72 7.63 16.96 10.79
N VAL A 73 7.90 15.75 11.30
CA VAL A 73 8.11 14.54 10.48
C VAL A 73 6.81 14.12 9.83
N ALA A 74 5.70 14.10 10.57
CA ALA A 74 4.38 13.78 10.02
C ALA A 74 3.96 14.77 8.91
N LYS A 75 4.20 16.08 9.11
CA LYS A 75 3.95 17.12 8.09
C LYS A 75 4.80 16.89 6.84
N PHE A 76 6.10 16.62 7.01
CA PHE A 76 7.01 16.34 5.91
C PHE A 76 6.56 15.12 5.09
N ILE A 77 6.22 14.02 5.77
CA ILE A 77 5.71 12.79 5.15
C ILE A 77 4.42 13.08 4.37
N ALA A 78 3.48 13.83 4.94
CA ALA A 78 2.21 14.15 4.27
C ALA A 78 2.42 14.97 2.98
N VAL A 79 3.30 15.98 3.03
CA VAL A 79 3.61 16.82 1.85
C VAL A 79 4.36 16.02 0.79
N CYS A 80 5.45 15.35 1.15
CA CYS A 80 6.24 14.56 0.21
C CYS A 80 5.43 13.40 -0.38
N GLY A 81 4.64 12.70 0.45
CA GLY A 81 3.76 11.63 0.00
C GLY A 81 2.71 12.14 -0.98
N GLY A 82 2.07 13.27 -0.69
CA GLY A 82 1.15 13.91 -1.62
C GLY A 82 1.80 14.27 -2.96
N LEU A 83 3.03 14.80 -2.98
CA LEU A 83 3.75 15.09 -4.23
C LEU A 83 3.97 13.82 -5.07
N VAL A 84 4.34 12.69 -4.43
CA VAL A 84 4.49 11.41 -5.12
C VAL A 84 3.15 10.91 -5.65
N LEU A 85 2.05 11.05 -4.90
CA LEU A 85 0.71 10.70 -5.37
C LEU A 85 0.24 11.53 -6.57
N ILE A 86 0.55 12.84 -6.62
CA ILE A 86 0.30 13.66 -7.82
C ILE A 86 1.08 13.11 -9.01
N TRP A 87 2.36 12.82 -8.82
CA TRP A 87 3.20 12.27 -9.89
C TRP A 87 2.66 10.93 -10.40
N MET A 88 2.24 10.02 -9.50
CA MET A 88 1.64 8.74 -9.87
C MET A 88 0.29 8.92 -10.56
N GLY A 89 -0.61 9.71 -9.99
CA GLY A 89 -1.95 9.95 -10.55
C GLY A 89 -1.88 10.59 -11.94
N THR A 90 -1.01 11.59 -12.13
CA THR A 90 -0.79 12.19 -13.46
C THR A 90 -0.13 11.21 -14.45
N GLY A 91 0.76 10.33 -13.98
CA GLY A 91 1.32 9.24 -14.78
C GLY A 91 0.25 8.27 -15.28
N MET A 92 -0.68 7.87 -14.40
CA MET A 92 -1.83 7.04 -14.76
C MET A 92 -2.70 7.71 -15.82
N LEU A 93 -3.05 8.98 -15.63
CA LEU A 93 -3.86 9.75 -16.58
C LEU A 93 -3.19 9.92 -17.94
N LYS A 94 -1.88 10.18 -17.98
CA LYS A 94 -1.11 10.27 -19.23
C LYS A 94 -1.05 8.92 -19.96
N GLY A 95 -1.05 7.81 -19.21
CA GLY A 95 -1.00 6.45 -19.73
C GLY A 95 -2.29 5.93 -20.38
N ILE A 96 -3.41 6.65 -20.24
CA ILE A 96 -4.73 6.29 -20.81
C ILE A 96 -4.74 6.32 -22.35
N LYS A 97 -3.74 6.94 -22.99
CA LYS A 97 -3.67 7.10 -24.44
C LYS A 97 -3.49 5.78 -25.23
N GLY A 98 -3.24 4.64 -24.58
CA GLY A 98 -3.14 3.31 -25.22
C GLY A 98 -4.41 2.46 -25.09
N THR A 99 -4.58 1.46 -25.97
CA THR A 99 -5.72 0.53 -25.94
C THR A 99 -5.47 -0.67 -25.03
N ALA A 100 -6.52 -1.21 -24.41
CA ALA A 100 -6.49 -2.42 -23.58
C ALA A 100 -5.90 -3.65 -24.32
N ALA A 101 -6.10 -3.71 -25.64
CA ALA A 101 -5.53 -4.76 -26.51
C ALA A 101 -4.02 -4.61 -26.75
N ALA A 102 -3.50 -3.38 -26.85
CA ALA A 102 -2.06 -3.13 -27.05
C ALA A 102 -1.19 -3.51 -25.83
N TYR A 103 -1.80 -3.62 -24.63
CA TYR A 103 -1.09 -3.98 -23.41
C TYR A 103 -1.08 -5.50 -23.12
N GLY A 104 -2.04 -6.26 -23.66
CA GLY A 104 -2.10 -7.72 -23.48
C GLY A 104 -1.05 -8.49 -24.31
N GLU A 105 -0.71 -7.97 -25.50
CA GLU A 105 0.27 -8.59 -26.42
C GLU A 105 1.62 -7.82 -26.49
N GLY A 106 1.65 -6.55 -26.10
CA GLY A 106 2.82 -5.69 -26.27
C GLY A 106 3.87 -5.71 -25.14
N GLU A 107 3.55 -6.23 -23.95
CA GLU A 107 4.50 -6.32 -22.81
C GLU A 107 5.27 -7.64 -22.74
N GLU A 108 4.84 -8.70 -23.44
CA GLU A 108 5.65 -9.94 -23.52
C GLU A 108 6.98 -9.69 -24.26
N ASN A 109 7.04 -8.66 -25.12
CA ASN A 109 8.21 -8.28 -25.91
C ASN A 109 8.99 -7.04 -25.42
N ARG A 110 8.51 -6.30 -24.40
CA ARG A 110 9.29 -5.20 -23.80
C ARG A 110 10.09 -5.70 -22.62
N GLY A 111 11.17 -6.42 -22.96
CA GLY A 111 12.16 -6.91 -22.03
C GLY A 111 12.66 -5.85 -21.04
N LYS A 112 12.74 -6.25 -19.77
CA LYS A 112 13.73 -5.83 -18.78
C LYS A 112 14.11 -4.33 -18.75
N LYS A 113 13.61 -3.64 -17.71
CA LYS A 113 14.36 -2.82 -16.71
C LYS A 113 13.86 -1.40 -16.52
N GLY A 114 13.17 -1.23 -15.39
CA GLY A 114 13.34 -0.09 -14.49
C GLY A 114 12.74 -0.49 -13.15
N PHE A 115 13.41 -0.17 -12.02
CA PHE A 115 12.81 -0.33 -10.68
C PHE A 115 11.40 0.27 -10.68
N LEU A 116 11.25 1.46 -11.27
CA LEU A 116 10.01 2.25 -11.42
C LEU A 116 8.86 1.58 -12.22
N GLY A 117 9.15 0.55 -13.02
CA GLY A 117 8.13 -0.17 -13.82
C GLY A 117 7.52 -1.39 -13.13
N SER A 118 8.15 -1.89 -12.06
CA SER A 118 7.75 -3.12 -11.37
C SER A 118 6.56 -2.87 -10.42
N SER A 119 5.61 -3.82 -10.37
CA SER A 119 4.52 -3.82 -9.38
C SER A 119 5.05 -3.82 -7.93
N VAL A 120 6.23 -4.40 -7.70
CA VAL A 120 6.94 -4.33 -6.42
C VAL A 120 7.30 -2.89 -6.06
N ALA A 121 7.92 -2.14 -6.97
CA ALA A 121 8.27 -0.75 -6.69
C ALA A 121 7.04 0.14 -6.58
N ALA A 122 5.98 -0.15 -7.34
CA ALA A 122 4.71 0.53 -7.18
C ALA A 122 4.13 0.31 -5.77
N GLY A 123 4.22 -0.91 -5.22
CA GLY A 123 3.86 -1.20 -3.83
C GLY A 123 4.69 -0.42 -2.81
N ILE A 124 6.01 -0.33 -3.00
CA ILE A 124 6.90 0.48 -2.14
C ILE A 124 6.51 1.96 -2.20
N MET A 125 6.39 2.52 -3.40
CA MET A 125 6.05 3.93 -3.59
C MET A 125 4.65 4.25 -3.06
N GLY A 126 3.66 3.40 -3.32
CA GLY A 126 2.29 3.58 -2.82
C GLY A 126 2.23 3.61 -1.29
N SER A 127 3.02 2.77 -0.64
CA SER A 127 3.13 2.72 0.83
C SER A 127 3.84 3.95 1.38
N LEU A 128 5.00 4.31 0.83
CA LEU A 128 5.75 5.52 1.23
C LEU A 128 4.99 6.82 0.97
N SER A 129 4.07 6.82 0.02
CA SER A 129 3.25 7.99 -0.30
C SER A 129 2.02 8.13 0.58
N ASN A 130 1.74 7.14 1.43
CA ASN A 130 0.58 7.10 2.30
C ASN A 130 0.96 7.51 3.75
N PRO A 131 0.67 8.74 4.20
CA PRO A 131 0.94 9.17 5.58
C PRO A 131 0.20 8.33 6.62
N TYR A 132 -0.98 7.77 6.29
CA TYR A 132 -1.70 6.91 7.22
C TYR A 132 -0.97 5.59 7.50
N TRP A 133 -0.18 5.09 6.55
CA TRP A 133 0.63 3.89 6.76
C TRP A 133 1.71 4.13 7.83
N PHE A 134 2.37 5.30 7.79
CA PHE A 134 3.33 5.68 8.84
C PHE A 134 2.65 5.90 10.19
N LEU A 135 1.47 6.53 10.21
CA LEU A 135 0.71 6.74 11.45
C LEU A 135 0.26 5.42 12.07
N TRP A 136 -0.23 4.48 11.25
CA TRP A 136 -0.62 3.14 11.71
C TRP A 136 0.55 2.42 12.38
N TRP A 137 1.73 2.46 11.74
CA TRP A 137 2.94 1.87 12.32
C TRP A 137 3.34 2.60 13.60
N ALA A 138 3.31 3.94 13.63
CA ALA A 138 3.66 4.74 14.81
C ALA A 138 2.72 4.54 16.01
N THR A 139 1.50 4.06 15.80
CA THR A 139 0.49 3.82 16.84
C THR A 139 0.23 2.32 17.05
N VAL A 140 -0.67 1.75 16.25
CA VAL A 140 -1.16 0.37 16.33
C VAL A 140 -0.02 -0.62 16.15
N GLY A 141 0.82 -0.43 15.12
CA GLY A 141 1.97 -1.29 14.85
C GLY A 141 2.95 -1.32 16.02
N ALA A 142 3.32 -0.15 16.56
CA ALA A 142 4.19 -0.05 17.72
C ALA A 142 3.61 -0.78 18.95
N ALA A 143 2.30 -0.64 19.21
CA ALA A 143 1.63 -1.35 20.30
C ALA A 143 1.68 -2.88 20.13
N PHE A 144 1.43 -3.38 18.90
CA PHE A 144 1.55 -4.81 18.61
C PHE A 144 2.99 -5.33 18.70
N ILE A 145 4.00 -4.56 18.29
CA ILE A 145 5.40 -4.95 18.48
C ILE A 145 5.68 -5.12 19.98
N VAL A 146 5.32 -4.14 20.81
CA VAL A 146 5.54 -4.20 22.27
C VAL A 146 4.81 -5.39 22.89
N GLU A 147 3.55 -5.63 22.54
CA GLU A 147 2.78 -6.76 23.08
C GLU A 147 3.33 -8.10 22.61
N SER A 148 3.64 -8.23 21.31
CA SER A 148 4.12 -9.48 20.73
C SER A 148 5.50 -9.90 21.25
N LEU A 149 6.38 -8.94 21.52
CA LEU A 149 7.71 -9.19 22.10
C LEU A 149 7.66 -9.74 23.54
N LYS A 150 6.54 -9.62 24.25
CA LYS A 150 6.35 -10.34 25.54
C LYS A 150 6.43 -11.86 25.38
N SER A 151 6.22 -12.37 24.16
CA SER A 151 6.42 -13.78 23.79
C SER A 151 7.70 -14.01 22.98
N GLY A 152 8.63 -13.06 22.99
CA GLY A 152 9.89 -13.09 22.25
C GLY A 152 9.72 -12.98 20.73
N LEU A 153 10.77 -13.39 19.99
CA LEU A 153 10.78 -13.34 18.52
C LEU A 153 9.67 -14.17 17.87
N VAL A 154 9.23 -15.24 18.53
CA VAL A 154 8.11 -16.07 18.04
C VAL A 154 6.79 -15.29 18.09
N GLY A 155 6.59 -14.46 19.11
CA GLY A 155 5.44 -13.56 19.19
C GLY A 155 5.46 -12.51 18.08
N PHE A 156 6.60 -11.87 17.87
CA PHE A 156 6.78 -10.91 16.77
C PHE A 156 6.51 -11.56 15.41
N ALA A 157 7.03 -12.77 15.16
CA ALA A 157 6.77 -13.51 13.93
C ALA A 157 5.29 -13.84 13.76
N ALA A 158 4.57 -14.23 14.83
CA ALA A 158 3.13 -14.48 14.79
C ALA A 158 2.32 -13.21 14.47
N PHE A 159 2.66 -12.09 15.11
CA PHE A 159 2.05 -10.78 14.79
C PHE A 159 2.31 -10.38 13.33
N PHE A 160 3.58 -10.35 12.92
CA PHE A 160 3.98 -9.85 11.61
C PHE A 160 3.45 -10.72 10.47
N SER A 161 3.43 -12.04 10.65
CA SER A 161 2.84 -12.96 9.67
C SER A 161 1.32 -12.81 9.55
N GLY A 162 0.60 -12.62 10.67
CA GLY A 162 -0.83 -12.34 10.65
C GLY A 162 -1.15 -11.03 9.92
N HIS A 163 -0.39 -9.99 10.23
CA HIS A 163 -0.50 -8.67 9.61
C HIS A 163 -0.24 -8.72 8.10
N ILE A 164 0.91 -9.21 7.64
CA ILE A 164 1.23 -9.23 6.20
C ILE A 164 0.33 -10.19 5.41
N LEU A 165 -0.16 -11.26 6.04
CA LEU A 165 -1.13 -12.15 5.42
C LEU A 165 -2.46 -11.44 5.16
N SER A 166 -2.85 -10.48 6.00
CA SER A 166 -4.06 -9.69 5.78
C SER A 166 -3.97 -8.87 4.49
N ASP A 167 -2.83 -8.21 4.24
CA ASP A 167 -2.57 -7.49 3.00
C ASP A 167 -2.53 -8.45 1.81
N LEU A 168 -1.81 -9.57 1.96
CA LEU A 168 -1.70 -10.56 0.89
C LEU A 168 -3.06 -11.10 0.48
N LEU A 169 -3.91 -11.46 1.44
CA LEU A 169 -5.26 -11.97 1.18
C LEU A 169 -6.11 -10.92 0.47
N TRP A 170 -6.16 -9.69 1.01
CA TRP A 170 -7.00 -8.63 0.45
C TRP A 170 -6.56 -8.23 -0.95
N TYR A 171 -5.30 -7.84 -1.14
CA TYR A 171 -4.82 -7.35 -2.43
C TYR A 171 -4.75 -8.45 -3.48
N SER A 172 -4.53 -9.71 -3.09
CA SER A 172 -4.68 -10.84 -4.04
C SER A 172 -6.15 -11.06 -4.42
N ALA A 173 -7.09 -10.97 -3.47
CA ALA A 173 -8.52 -11.08 -3.78
C ALA A 173 -9.00 -9.96 -4.71
N VAL A 174 -8.59 -8.71 -4.45
CA VAL A 174 -8.86 -7.57 -5.33
C VAL A 174 -8.26 -7.80 -6.72
N SER A 175 -6.99 -8.22 -6.77
CA SER A 175 -6.30 -8.48 -8.04
C SER A 175 -6.97 -9.60 -8.83
N LEU A 176 -7.42 -10.66 -8.16
CA LEU A 176 -8.17 -11.76 -8.76
C LEU A 176 -9.52 -11.27 -9.31
N ALA A 177 -10.28 -10.52 -8.51
CA ALA A 177 -11.59 -9.99 -8.91
C ALA A 177 -11.47 -9.08 -10.14
N VAL A 178 -10.49 -8.16 -10.12
CA VAL A 178 -10.21 -7.25 -11.25
C VAL A 178 -9.76 -8.04 -12.48
N THR A 179 -8.88 -9.03 -12.31
CA THR A 179 -8.38 -9.85 -13.42
C THR A 179 -9.46 -10.74 -14.03
N ALA A 180 -10.33 -11.33 -13.21
CA ALA A 180 -11.45 -12.14 -13.68
C ALA A 180 -12.47 -11.26 -14.43
N GLY A 181 -12.75 -10.06 -13.91
CA GLY A 181 -13.64 -9.09 -14.54
C GLY A 181 -13.09 -8.47 -15.84
N ARG A 182 -11.76 -8.40 -16.02
CA ARG A 182 -11.15 -7.73 -17.17
C ARG A 182 -11.53 -8.33 -18.52
N ARG A 183 -11.87 -9.62 -18.59
CA ARG A 183 -12.33 -10.26 -19.84
C ARG A 183 -13.67 -9.70 -20.34
N VAL A 184 -14.42 -9.04 -19.47
CA VAL A 184 -15.70 -8.39 -19.75
C VAL A 184 -15.52 -6.87 -19.90
N PHE A 185 -14.35 -6.32 -19.55
CA PHE A 185 -14.09 -4.90 -19.64
C PHE A 185 -13.78 -4.47 -21.06
N SER A 186 -14.58 -3.54 -21.57
CA SER A 186 -14.28 -2.81 -22.80
C SER A 186 -13.06 -1.90 -22.60
N ASP A 187 -12.41 -1.51 -23.71
CA ASP A 187 -11.35 -0.49 -23.70
C ASP A 187 -11.78 0.80 -23.00
N SER A 188 -13.05 1.20 -23.17
CA SER A 188 -13.64 2.34 -22.48
C SER A 188 -13.71 2.14 -20.97
N THR A 189 -14.08 0.94 -20.50
CA THR A 189 -14.14 0.61 -19.07
C THR A 189 -12.76 0.68 -18.43
N TYR A 190 -11.74 0.13 -19.09
CA TYR A 190 -10.35 0.22 -18.65
C TYR A 190 -9.91 1.69 -18.49
N LYS A 191 -10.14 2.52 -19.51
CA LYS A 191 -9.79 3.94 -19.48
C LYS A 191 -10.51 4.69 -18.36
N TRP A 192 -11.79 4.41 -18.14
CA TRP A 192 -12.57 5.02 -17.05
C TRP A 192 -12.07 4.63 -15.66
N VAL A 193 -11.79 3.34 -15.42
CA VAL A 193 -11.28 2.88 -14.12
C VAL A 193 -9.90 3.44 -13.84
N THR A 194 -8.99 3.43 -14.82
CA THR A 194 -7.67 4.04 -14.68
C THR A 194 -7.76 5.56 -14.48
N ALA A 195 -8.69 6.24 -15.16
CA ALA A 195 -8.95 7.67 -14.94
C ALA A 195 -9.42 7.96 -13.52
N LEU A 196 -10.41 7.20 -13.04
CA LEU A 196 -10.94 7.32 -11.69
C LEU A 196 -9.85 7.11 -10.64
N CYS A 197 -9.02 6.08 -10.82
CA CYS A 197 -7.88 5.79 -9.97
C CYS A 197 -6.86 6.95 -9.94
N GLY A 198 -6.50 7.48 -11.13
CA GLY A 198 -5.57 8.60 -11.23
C GLY A 198 -6.10 9.89 -10.58
N ILE A 199 -7.39 10.20 -10.80
CA ILE A 199 -8.07 11.35 -10.16
C ILE A 199 -8.12 11.18 -8.65
N PHE A 200 -8.48 9.98 -8.17
CA PHE A 200 -8.53 9.67 -6.74
C PHE A 200 -7.17 9.87 -6.06
N MET A 201 -6.06 9.45 -6.69
CA MET A 201 -4.70 9.73 -6.19
C MET A 201 -4.43 11.22 -6.06
N ILE A 202 -4.82 12.03 -7.06
CA ILE A 202 -4.62 13.48 -7.04
C ILE A 202 -5.47 14.13 -5.93
N VAL A 203 -6.72 13.68 -5.76
CA VAL A 203 -7.60 14.19 -4.68
C VAL A 203 -7.01 13.91 -3.30
N ILE A 204 -6.61 12.66 -3.04
CA ILE A 204 -5.94 12.29 -1.79
C ILE A 204 -4.63 13.06 -1.60
N ALA A 205 -3.87 13.27 -2.68
CA ALA A 205 -2.63 14.04 -2.61
C ALA A 205 -2.84 15.48 -2.16
N VAL A 206 -3.83 16.17 -2.75
CA VAL A 206 -4.19 17.54 -2.37
C VAL A 206 -4.61 17.59 -0.91
N TYR A 207 -5.42 16.61 -0.47
CA TYR A 207 -5.81 16.48 0.93
C TYR A 207 -4.60 16.31 1.86
N PHE A 208 -3.64 15.44 1.53
CA PHE A 208 -2.43 15.24 2.36
C PHE A 208 -1.53 16.47 2.40
N ILE A 209 -1.30 17.13 1.28
CA ILE A 209 -0.51 18.37 1.22
C ILE A 209 -1.20 19.46 2.06
N TRP A 210 -2.50 19.64 1.89
CA TRP A 210 -3.27 20.62 2.65
C TRP A 210 -3.26 20.32 4.16
N SER A 211 -3.47 19.06 4.55
CA SER A 211 -3.40 18.62 5.95
C SER A 211 -2.01 18.87 6.56
N GLY A 212 -0.93 18.55 5.81
CA GLY A 212 0.45 18.78 6.24
C GLY A 212 0.80 20.27 6.42
N ILE A 213 0.34 21.13 5.51
CA ILE A 213 0.60 22.58 5.60
C ILE A 213 -0.25 23.23 6.70
N SER A 214 -1.54 22.87 6.80
CA SER A 214 -2.46 23.44 7.80
C SER A 214 -2.19 22.95 9.22
N GLY A 215 -1.43 21.86 9.39
CA GLY A 215 -1.18 21.25 10.69
C GLY A 215 -2.35 20.45 11.25
N ASN A 216 -3.38 20.19 10.44
CA ASN A 216 -4.53 19.34 10.79
C ASN A 216 -4.21 17.83 10.76
N ILE A 217 -2.94 17.45 10.86
CA ILE A 217 -2.58 16.05 11.08
C ILE A 217 -2.80 15.79 12.57
N ASN A 218 -3.98 15.29 12.93
CA ASN A 218 -4.27 14.86 14.29
C ASN A 218 -3.36 13.67 14.63
N LEU A 219 -2.33 13.92 15.43
CA LEU A 219 -1.42 12.91 15.97
C LEU A 219 -1.95 12.27 17.26
N GLU A 220 -3.13 12.71 17.72
CA GLU A 220 -3.79 12.19 18.90
C GLU A 220 -4.79 11.09 18.49
N GLY A 221 -4.31 9.86 18.60
CA GLY A 221 -5.08 8.61 18.53
C GLY A 221 -4.36 7.56 19.38
#